data_AF-A0A6G2D845-F1
#
_entry.id   AF-A0A6G2D845-F1
#
_cell.length_a   1.000
_cell.length_b   1.000
_cell.length_c   1.000
_cell.angle_alpha   90.00
_cell.angle_beta   90.00
_cell.angle_gamma   90.00
#
_symmetry.space_group_name_H-M   'P 1'
#
loop_
_entity.id
_entity.type
_entity.pdbx_description
1 polymer ?
#
loop_
_entity_poly.entity_id
_entity_poly.type
_entity_poly.pdbx_seq_one_letter_code
_entity_poly.pdbx_strand_id
1 'polypeptide(L)'
;VTASLSNDLSGATEIKNHILDLNHTYHFERIVIGMEATSLYSFHPAMFFHEDRQLKELHVEIMVEQPNKIKKYRDAFEENKNDTID
;
A
#
# COMPACT_ATOMS: atom_id res chain seq x y z
N VAL A 1 -1.86 16.52 11.71
CA VAL A 1 -2.21 15.27 12.40
C VAL A 1 -1.90 14.14 11.42
N THR A 2 -0.89 13.33 11.68
CA THR A 2 -0.67 12.09 10.94
C THR A 2 -1.60 11.04 11.52
N ALA A 3 -2.74 10.80 10.87
CA ALA A 3 -3.65 9.73 11.26
C ALA A 3 -3.05 8.40 10.79
N SER A 4 -2.69 7.54 11.74
CA SER A 4 -2.30 6.16 11.48
C SER A 4 -3.49 5.25 11.75
N LEU A 5 -3.74 4.32 10.84
CA LEU A 5 -4.79 3.31 10.99
C LEU A 5 -4.17 1.95 11.32
N SER A 6 -4.96 1.11 11.99
CA SER A 6 -4.55 -0.26 12.32
C SER A 6 -4.27 -1.07 11.06
N ASN A 7 -3.26 -1.94 11.09
CA ASN A 7 -2.97 -2.86 9.99
C ASN A 7 -3.85 -4.12 10.08
N ASP A 8 -5.16 -3.92 10.02
CA ASP A 8 -6.18 -4.95 10.07
C ASP A 8 -7.38 -4.60 9.18
N LEU A 9 -8.40 -5.46 9.20
CA LEU A 9 -9.62 -5.25 8.42
C LEU A 9 -10.33 -3.95 8.80
N SER A 10 -10.27 -3.53 10.06
CA SER A 10 -10.92 -2.30 10.53
C SER A 10 -10.25 -1.08 9.90
N GLY A 11 -8.92 -1.00 9.96
CA GLY A 11 -8.17 0.09 9.34
C GLY A 11 -8.33 0.10 7.82
N ALA A 12 -8.33 -1.06 7.17
CA ALA A 12 -8.58 -1.15 5.73
C ALA A 12 -10.00 -0.69 5.35
N THR A 13 -11.00 -1.04 6.17
CA THR A 13 -12.39 -0.59 5.98
C THR A 13 -12.53 0.92 6.14
N GLU A 14 -11.82 1.51 7.10
CA GLU A 14 -11.82 2.96 7.30
C GLU A 14 -11.20 3.70 6.11
N ILE A 15 -10.08 3.19 5.57
CA ILE A 15 -9.47 3.72 4.33
C ILE A 15 -10.48 3.68 3.19
N LYS A 16 -11.16 2.53 3.00
CA LYS A 16 -12.20 2.38 1.97
C LYS A 16 -13.29 3.45 2.13
N ASN A 17 -13.82 3.63 3.34
CA ASN A 17 -14.90 4.59 3.58
C ASN A 17 -14.45 6.02 3.23
N HIS A 18 -13.24 6.41 3.64
CA HIS A 18 -12.68 7.71 3.26
C HIS A 18 -12.58 7.87 1.73
N ILE A 19 -12.14 6.84 1.01
CA ILE A 19 -12.08 6.89 -0.47
C ILE A 19 -13.48 7.11 -1.05
N LEU A 20 -14.49 6.39 -0.58
CA LEU A 20 -15.86 6.51 -1.06
C LEU A 20 -16.45 7.89 -0.77
N ASP A 21 -16.28 8.40 0.45
CA ASP A 21 -16.81 9.71 0.87
C ASP A 21 -16.14 10.86 0.09
N LEU A 22 -14.82 10.80 -0.06
CA LEU A 22 -14.08 11.78 -0.84
C LEU A 22 -14.47 11.70 -2.32
N ASN A 23 -14.59 10.50 -2.90
CA ASN A 23 -14.97 10.38 -4.31
C ASN A 23 -16.42 10.81 -4.56
N HIS A 24 -17.34 10.55 -3.63
CA HIS A 24 -18.70 11.06 -3.70
C HIS A 24 -18.74 12.60 -3.69
N THR A 25 -17.81 13.24 -2.98
CA THR A 25 -17.74 14.69 -2.84
C THR A 25 -17.04 15.37 -4.03
N TYR A 26 -15.94 14.78 -4.50
CA TYR A 26 -15.02 15.43 -5.45
C TYR A 26 -15.03 14.82 -6.85
N HIS A 27 -15.62 13.63 -7.05
CA HIS A 27 -15.71 12.93 -8.34
C HIS A 27 -14.35 12.80 -9.05
N PHE A 28 -13.42 12.06 -8.43
CA PHE A 28 -12.10 11.86 -9.01
C PHE A 28 -12.18 11.07 -10.31
N GLU A 29 -11.44 11.51 -11.33
CA GLU A 29 -11.31 10.78 -12.60
C GLU A 29 -10.48 9.49 -12.44
N ARG A 30 -9.58 9.46 -11.45
CA ARG A 30 -8.66 8.34 -11.21
C ARG A 30 -8.29 8.26 -9.74
N ILE A 31 -8.31 7.03 -9.19
CA ILE A 31 -7.94 6.74 -7.81
C ILE A 31 -6.87 5.66 -7.80
N VAL A 32 -5.74 5.94 -7.14
CA VAL A 32 -4.61 5.02 -7.03
C VAL A 32 -4.25 4.86 -5.55
N ILE A 33 -4.21 3.62 -5.06
CA ILE A 33 -3.74 3.26 -3.73
C ILE A 33 -2.29 2.78 -3.84
N GLY A 34 -1.35 3.61 -3.39
CA GLY A 34 0.06 3.25 -3.26
C GLY A 34 0.33 2.62 -1.90
N MET A 35 0.95 1.43 -1.89
CA MET A 35 1.29 0.69 -0.69
C MET A 35 2.76 0.27 -0.71
N GLU A 36 3.43 0.32 0.44
CA GLU A 36 4.78 -0.22 0.59
C GLU A 36 4.73 -1.65 1.14
N ALA A 37 5.42 -2.59 0.50
CA ALA A 37 5.46 -3.99 0.93
C ALA A 37 6.54 -4.24 1.98
N THR A 38 6.12 -4.38 3.24
CA THR A 38 6.96 -4.93 4.31
C THR A 38 6.82 -6.45 4.35
N SER A 39 7.63 -7.12 3.51
CA SER A 39 8.06 -8.54 3.51
C SER A 39 7.05 -9.70 3.60
N LEU A 40 5.81 -9.55 4.06
CA LEU A 40 4.82 -10.64 4.10
C LEU A 40 3.35 -10.18 4.24
N TYR A 41 3.11 -8.96 4.71
CA TYR A 41 1.76 -8.53 5.15
C TYR A 41 0.99 -7.66 4.17
N SER A 42 1.60 -7.19 3.08
CA SER A 42 0.90 -6.31 2.12
C SER A 42 -0.22 -7.01 1.36
N PHE A 43 -0.22 -8.35 1.30
CA PHE A 43 -1.27 -9.09 0.61
C PHE A 43 -2.64 -8.94 1.28
N HIS A 44 -2.71 -8.83 2.62
CA HIS A 44 -4.00 -8.77 3.30
C HIS A 44 -4.80 -7.49 2.98
N PRO A 45 -4.23 -6.27 3.11
CA PRO A 45 -4.97 -5.06 2.73
C PRO A 45 -5.04 -4.87 1.21
N ALA A 46 -3.97 -5.19 0.46
CA ALA A 46 -4.01 -5.04 -1.00
C ALA A 46 -5.09 -5.93 -1.64
N MET A 47 -5.22 -7.18 -1.18
CA MET A 47 -6.29 -8.08 -1.62
C MET A 47 -7.67 -7.58 -1.19
N PHE A 48 -7.81 -7.06 0.04
CA PHE A 48 -9.06 -6.46 0.48
C PHE A 48 -9.50 -5.32 -0.44
N PHE A 49 -8.61 -4.37 -0.75
CA PHE A 49 -8.92 -3.25 -1.64
C PHE A 49 -9.20 -3.72 -3.07
N HIS A 50 -8.43 -4.70 -3.55
CA HIS A 50 -8.63 -5.26 -4.89
C HIS A 50 -9.97 -5.97 -5.03
N GLU A 51 -10.44 -6.70 -4.00
CA GLU A 51 -11.66 -7.49 -4.05
C GLU A 51 -12.94 -6.72 -3.70
N ASP A 52 -12.82 -5.55 -3.07
CA ASP A 52 -13.98 -4.76 -2.67
C ASP A 52 -14.81 -4.29 -3.87
N ARG A 53 -16.11 -4.61 -3.85
CA ARG A 53 -17.00 -4.32 -4.98
C ARG A 53 -17.14 -2.83 -5.26
N GLN A 54 -17.22 -2.01 -4.21
CA GLN A 54 -17.42 -0.57 -4.37
C GLN A 54 -16.16 0.09 -4.93
N LEU A 55 -14.98 -0.36 -4.49
CA LEU A 55 -13.71 0.12 -5.05
C LEU A 55 -13.50 -0.35 -6.51
N LYS A 56 -13.96 -1.56 -6.86
CA LYS A 56 -13.96 -2.04 -8.26
C LYS A 56 -14.86 -1.18 -9.16
N GLU A 57 -16.03 -0.77 -8.70
CA GLU A 57 -16.92 0.14 -9.45
C GLU A 57 -16.27 1.50 -9.72
N LEU A 58 -15.40 1.95 -8.80
CA LEU A 58 -14.59 3.16 -8.96
C LEU A 58 -13.29 2.96 -9.77
N HIS A 59 -13.04 1.75 -10.27
CA HIS A 59 -11.83 1.41 -11.03
C HIS A 59 -10.53 1.76 -10.28
N VAL A 60 -10.51 1.57 -8.96
CA VAL A 60 -9.34 1.86 -8.13
C VAL A 60 -8.15 0.99 -8.53
N GLU A 61 -6.99 1.61 -8.71
CA GLU A 61 -5.74 0.91 -8.98
C GLU A 61 -4.94 0.70 -7.70
N ILE A 62 -4.38 -0.49 -7.51
CA ILE A 62 -3.55 -0.83 -6.36
C ILE A 62 -2.12 -1.03 -6.84
N MET A 63 -1.19 -0.22 -6.31
CA MET A 63 0.24 -0.31 -6.60
C MET A 63 0.98 -0.69 -5.32
N VAL A 64 1.63 -1.86 -5.34
CA VAL A 64 2.42 -2.36 -4.21
C VAL A 64 3.90 -2.28 -4.54
N GLU A 65 4.57 -1.29 -3.96
CA GLU A 65 6.00 -1.07 -4.13
C GLU A 65 6.79 -2.00 -3.21
N GLN A 66 7.73 -2.77 -3.76
CA GLN A 66 8.62 -3.63 -2.97
C GLN A 66 10.02 -3.02 -2.96
N PRO A 67 10.45 -2.31 -1.90
CA PRO A 67 11.73 -1.60 -1.88
C PRO A 67 12.92 -2.52 -2.19
N ASN A 68 12.87 -3.78 -1.76
CA ASN A 68 13.91 -4.79 -2.04
C ASN A 68 14.07 -5.14 -3.53
N LYS A 69 13.07 -4.85 -4.38
CA LYS A 69 13.11 -5.03 -5.83
C LYS A 69 13.46 -3.74 -6.59
N ILE A 70 13.50 -2.60 -5.91
CA ILE A 70 13.91 -1.33 -6.48
C ILE A 70 15.44 -1.29 -6.46
N LYS A 71 16.07 -1.44 -7.64
CA LYS A 71 17.52 -1.56 -7.82
C LYS A 71 18.32 -0.51 -7.03
N LYS A 72 17.89 0.76 -7.06
CA LYS A 72 18.54 1.87 -6.35
C LYS A 72 18.44 1.78 -4.81
N TYR A 73 17.40 1.14 -4.28
CA TYR A 73 17.22 0.95 -2.83
C TYR A 73 18.09 -0.22 -2.34
N ARG A 74 18.21 -1.30 -3.13
CA ARG A 74 19.21 -2.35 -2.89
C ARG A 74 20.62 -1.77 -2.80
N ASP A 75 21.02 -0.98 -3.79
CA ASP A 75 22.37 -0.39 -3.85
C ASP A 75 22.67 0.57 -2.68
N ALA A 76 21.66 1.26 -2.14
CA ALA A 76 21.82 2.18 -1.01
C ALA A 76 21.87 1.49 0.38
N PHE A 77 21.44 0.23 0.48
CA PHE A 77 21.37 -0.52 1.75
C PHE A 77 22.18 -1.84 1.74
N GLU A 78 22.72 -2.26 0.60
CA GLU A 78 23.68 -3.38 0.44
C GLU A 78 25.14 -2.94 0.68
N GLU A 79 25.40 -1.94 1.52
CA GLU A 79 26.77 -1.70 1.99
C GLU A 79 27.19 -2.79 2.99
N ASN A 80 27.72 -3.87 2.41
CA ASN A 80 28.72 -4.81 2.94
C ASN A 80 28.48 -5.36 4.36
N LYS A 81 27.67 -6.42 4.46
CA LYS A 81 27.78 -7.42 5.54
C LYS A 81 28.83 -8.50 5.23
N ASN A 82 30.02 -8.10 4.80
CA ASN A 82 31.18 -8.99 4.83
C ASN A 82 32.03 -8.60 6.04
N ASP A 83 31.60 -9.00 7.23
CA ASP A 83 32.56 -9.24 8.31
C ASP A 83 33.50 -10.33 7.79
N THR A 84 34.71 -9.92 7.48
CA THR A 84 35.76 -10.89 7.18
C THR A 84 36.09 -11.54 8.52
N ILE A 85 35.72 -12.81 8.67
CA ILE A 85 36.09 -13.60 9.83
C ILE A 85 37.62 -13.66 9.85
N ASP A 86 38.27 -13.07 10.86
CA ASP A 86 39.64 -13.37 11.25
C ASP A 86 39.62 -14.28 12.49
#